data_AF-A0A936ID26-F1
#
_entry.id   AF-A0A936ID26-F1
#
_cell.length_a   1.000
_cell.length_b   1.000
_cell.length_c   1.000
_cell.angle_alpha   90.00
_cell.angle_beta   90.00
_cell.angle_gamma   90.00
#
_symmetry.space_group_name_H-M   'P 1'
#
loop_
_entity.id
_entity.type
_entity.pdbx_description
1 polymer ?
#
loop_
_entity_poly.entity_id
_entity_poly.type
_entity_poly.pdbx_seq_one_letter_code
_entity_poly.pdbx_strand_id
1 'polypeptide(L)' 'MLPPVCPADRLGLELRLVPRADREDAVQEAWLAFLSGRDPARAVNTYARRERRLRQRMVGAIRPELN' A
#
# COMPACT_ATOMS: atom_id res chain seq x y z
N MET A 1 14.20 -2.45 -4.99
CA MET A 1 14.57 -1.38 -5.94
C MET A 1 13.31 -0.59 -6.29
N LEU A 2 13.35 0.75 -6.35
CA LEU A 2 12.17 1.58 -6.66
C LEU A 2 12.10 1.89 -8.16
N PRO A 3 10.90 2.09 -8.74
CA PRO A 3 10.76 2.50 -10.13
C PRO A 3 11.43 3.85 -10.40
N PRO A 4 12.17 4.02 -11.51
CA PRO A 4 13.14 5.10 -11.73
C PRO A 4 12.55 6.49 -12.02
N VAL A 5 11.22 6.67 -11.98
CA VAL A 5 10.54 7.86 -12.55
C VAL A 5 9.65 8.60 -11.55
N CYS A 6 9.58 8.15 -10.30
CA CYS A 6 8.95 8.95 -9.26
C CYS A 6 9.94 9.99 -8.73
N PRO A 7 9.52 11.23 -8.40
CA PRO A 7 10.27 12.01 -7.43
C PRO A 7 10.42 11.11 -6.20
N ALA A 8 11.64 10.65 -5.95
CA ALA A 8 11.94 9.57 -5.01
C ALA A 8 11.35 9.86 -3.62
N ASP A 9 11.19 11.15 -3.31
CA ASP A 9 10.62 11.66 -2.06
C ASP A 9 9.15 11.26 -1.86
N ARG A 10 8.31 11.33 -2.90
CA ARG A 10 6.87 11.08 -2.74
C ARG A 10 6.57 9.58 -2.61
N LEU A 11 7.13 8.77 -3.49
CA LEU A 11 6.97 7.32 -3.41
C LEU A 11 7.66 6.76 -2.14
N GLY A 12 8.84 7.28 -1.80
CA GLY A 12 9.54 6.92 -0.57
C GLY A 12 8.74 7.24 0.69
N LEU A 13 8.05 8.39 0.73
CA LEU A 13 7.16 8.75 1.84
C LEU A 13 5.96 7.81 1.94
N GLU A 14 5.27 7.51 0.84
CA GLU A 14 4.14 6.56 0.86
C GLU A 14 4.59 5.17 1.34
N LEU A 15 5.74 4.66 0.87
CA LEU A 15 6.29 3.38 1.31
C LEU A 15 6.72 3.37 2.79
N ARG A 16 7.13 4.52 3.34
CA ARG A 16 7.42 4.63 4.78
C ARG A 16 6.17 4.45 5.62
N LEU A 17 5.02 4.90 5.14
CA LEU A 17 3.71 4.78 5.80
C LEU A 17 3.11 3.38 5.69
N VAL A 18 3.61 2.54 4.77
CA VAL A 18 3.21 1.14 4.67
C VAL A 18 3.83 0.32 5.81
N PRO A 19 3.04 -0.51 6.53
CA PRO A 19 3.57 -1.42 7.53
C PRO A 19 4.65 -2.32 6.95
N ARG A 20 5.69 -2.63 7.74
CA ARG A 20 6.87 -3.35 7.25
C ARG A 20 6.54 -4.68 6.56
N ALA A 21 5.52 -5.39 7.04
CA ALA A 21 5.07 -6.66 6.49
C ALA A 21 4.52 -6.55 5.05
N ASP A 22 3.96 -5.39 4.67
CA ASP A 22 3.28 -5.18 3.39
C ASP A 22 4.14 -4.38 2.39
N ARG A 23 5.38 -4.03 2.77
CA ARG A 23 6.22 -3.12 1.97
C ARG A 23 6.64 -3.71 0.65
N GLU A 24 6.89 -5.01 0.59
CA GLU A 24 7.30 -5.67 -0.65
C GLU A 24 6.17 -5.64 -1.67
N ASP A 25 4.97 -6.02 -1.26
CA ASP A 25 3.75 -5.93 -2.08
C ASP A 25 3.47 -4.49 -2.53
N ALA A 26 3.63 -3.52 -1.63
CA ALA A 26 3.49 -2.11 -2.00
C ALA A 26 4.52 -1.67 -3.06
N VAL A 27 5.75 -2.17 -2.99
CA VAL A 27 6.76 -1.92 -4.04
C VAL A 27 6.36 -2.57 -5.35
N GLN A 28 5.80 -3.79 -5.32
CA GLN A 28 5.29 -4.44 -6.53
C GLN A 28 4.14 -3.65 -7.17
N GLU A 29 3.18 -3.16 -6.37
CA GLU A 29 2.09 -2.29 -6.84
C GLU A 29 2.63 -0.99 -7.46
N ALA A 30 3.67 -0.40 -6.88
CA ALA A 30 4.33 0.76 -7.44
C ALA A 30 4.94 0.46 -8.83
N TRP A 31 5.59 -0.70 -8.98
CA TRP A 31 6.12 -1.16 -10.25
C TRP A 31 5.03 -1.42 -11.29
N LEU A 32 3.95 -2.10 -10.91
CA LEU A 32 2.82 -2.36 -11.80
C LEU A 32 2.18 -1.07 -12.29
N ALA A 33 1.98 -0.10 -11.39
CA ALA A 33 1.46 1.20 -11.74
C ALA A 33 2.38 1.93 -12.72
N PHE A 34 3.69 1.96 -12.43
CA PHE A 34 4.69 2.56 -13.30
C PHE A 34 4.67 1.97 -14.72
N LEU A 35 4.74 0.63 -14.83
CA LEU A 35 4.71 -0.08 -16.11
C LEU A 35 3.40 0.12 -16.88
N SER A 36 2.31 0.45 -16.17
CA SER A 36 1.00 0.75 -16.75
C SER A 36 0.80 2.23 -17.08
N GLY A 37 1.81 3.09 -16.90
CA GLY A 37 1.69 4.54 -17.08
C GLY A 37 0.83 5.25 -16.02
N ARG A 38 0.65 4.65 -14.84
CA ARG A 38 -0.11 5.21 -13.70
C ARG A 38 0.84 5.74 -12.62
N ASP A 39 0.37 6.66 -11.78
CA ASP A 39 1.14 7.22 -10.64
C ASP A 39 1.43 6.14 -9.58
N PRO A 40 2.72 5.75 -9.38
CA PRO A 40 3.09 4.72 -8.42
C PRO A 40 2.82 5.10 -6.95
N ALA A 41 2.99 6.37 -6.58
CA ALA A 41 2.73 6.83 -5.22
C ALA A 41 1.23 6.71 -4.89
N ARG A 42 0.37 7.06 -5.85
CA ARG A 42 -1.08 6.89 -5.72
C ARG A 42 -1.48 5.41 -5.62
N ALA A 43 -0.79 4.52 -6.35
CA ALA A 43 -1.03 3.08 -6.28
C ALA A 43 -0.68 2.53 -4.88
N VAL A 44 0.49 2.88 -4.34
CA VAL A 44 0.89 2.50 -2.97
C VAL A 44 -0.12 2.98 -1.92
N ASN A 45 -0.56 4.23 -2.01
CA ASN A 45 -1.56 4.77 -1.09
C ASN A 45 -2.88 3.98 -1.15
N THR A 46 -3.31 3.64 -2.37
CA THR A 46 -4.54 2.88 -2.61
C THR A 46 -4.45 1.47 -2.05
N TYR A 47 -3.33 0.79 -2.26
CA TYR A 47 -3.01 -0.51 -1.69
C TYR A 47 -3.04 -0.46 -0.16
N ALA A 48 -2.31 0.47 0.46
CA ALA A 48 -2.25 0.60 1.92
C ALA A 48 -3.63 0.83 2.55
N ARG A 49 -4.47 1.65 1.91
CA ARG A 49 -5.86 1.89 2.34
C ARG A 49 -6.73 0.65 2.22
N ARG A 50 -6.56 -0.16 1.16
CA ARG A 50 -7.28 -1.42 0.97
C ARG A 50 -6.92 -2.42 2.05
N GLU A 51 -5.64 -2.63 2.30
CA GLU A 51 -5.16 -3.59 3.32
C GLU A 51 -5.59 -3.19 4.73
N ARG A 52 -5.54 -1.89 5.05
CA ARG A 52 -6.06 -1.39 6.33
C ARG A 52 -7.55 -1.72 6.51
N ARG A 53 -8.37 -1.49 5.48
CA ARG A 53 -9.81 -1.81 5.53
C ARG A 53 -10.05 -3.32 5.64
N LEU A 54 -9.27 -4.13 4.94
CA LEU A 54 -9.37 -5.59 5.02
C LEU A 54 -9.09 -6.07 6.46
N ARG A 55 -8.00 -5.61 7.07
CA ARG A 55 -7.67 -5.93 8.47
C ARG A 55 -8.74 -5.46 9.45
N GLN A 56 -9.29 -4.26 9.27
CA GLN A 56 -10.40 -3.78 10.10
C GLN A 56 -11.63 -4.68 10.02
N ARG A 57 -11.96 -5.16 8.81
CA ARG A 57 -13.05 -6.14 8.62
C ARG A 57 -12.75 -7.49 9.28
N MET A 58 -11.52 -7.98 9.15
CA MET A 58 -11.12 -9.24 9.78
C MET A 58 -11.14 -9.16 11.31
N VAL A 59 -10.63 -8.07 11.89
CA VAL A 59 -10.67 -7.84 13.35
C VAL A 59 -12.11 -7.72 13.85
N GLY A 60 -12.98 -7.02 13.11
CA GLY A 60 -14.40 -6.93 13.44
C GLY A 60 -15.13 -8.27 13.33
N ALA A 61 -14.74 -9.12 12.36
CA ALA A 61 -15.30 -10.46 12.21
C ALA A 61 -14.83 -11.45 13.28
N ILE A 62 -13.65 -11.24 13.88
CA ILE A 62 -13.06 -12.11 14.92
C ILE A 62 -13.61 -11.81 16.32
N ARG A 63 -14.20 -10.63 16.57
CA ARG A 63 -14.84 -10.28 17.86
C ARG A 63 -16.35 -10.02 17.69
N PRO A 64 -17.17 -11.04 17.42
CA PRO A 64 -18.63 -10.89 17.43
C PRO A 64 -19.21 -10.74 18.86
N GLU A 65 -18.46 -11.10 19.90
CA GLU A 65 -18.95 -11.36 21.27
C GLU A 65 -19.17 -10.11 22.18
N LEU A 66 -19.06 -8.87 21.68
CA LEU A 66 -19.08 -7.66 22.51
C LEU A 66 -20.12 -6.61 22.12
N ASN A 67 -21.17 -7.01 21.40
CA ASN A 67 -22.36 -6.19 21.19
C ASN A 67 -23.59 -6.91 21.73
#